data_AF-M1CQC4-F1
#
_entry.id   AF-M1CQC4-F1
#
_cell.length_a   1.000
_cell.length_b   1.000
_cell.length_c   1.000
_cell.angle_alpha   90.00
_cell.angle_beta   90.00
_cell.angle_gamma   90.00
#
_symmetry.space_group_name_H-M   'P 1'
#
loop_
_entity.id
_entity.type
_entity.pdbx_description
1 polymer ?
#
loop_
_entity_poly.entity_id
_entity_poly.type
_entity_poly.pdbx_seq_one_letter_code
_entity_poly.pdbx_strand_id
1 'polypeptide(L)'
;MAKSSGTLDKWRDYFRTANSDIFDIIEYAVMVAAVDCPKEFKLRRDRIAEMLFTCKVTMCFGCEKVDLAVPIASNDDEGKIKSKDEFGVSKESKANSRIDHHDVEMNVNQVSNYSYGEAEALTEEMEEETQIFGEVMRIKDVIDNNQAESAELFECLRRLQLMALSVETLKATEIGKSVNSLRKHNSKDVRHLARTLIEDWKVLVEEWVNATAAFAGNESTPESMKASVVDQDEEGLPSPPLDDLAFFSAQTTSIELSQV
;
A
#
# COMPACT_ATOMS: atom_id res chain seq x y z
N MET A 1 -9.36 -9.42 42.39
CA MET A 1 -9.30 -9.13 40.94
C MET A 1 -10.44 -8.19 40.57
N ALA A 2 -10.16 -6.99 40.05
CA ALA A 2 -11.17 -5.99 39.63
C ALA A 2 -10.56 -4.83 38.80
N LYS A 3 -9.54 -5.09 37.96
CA LYS A 3 -8.81 -4.03 37.21
C LYS A 3 -9.33 -3.75 35.79
N SER A 4 -10.17 -4.62 35.23
CA SER A 4 -10.68 -4.52 33.85
C SER A 4 -11.76 -3.44 33.66
N SER A 5 -12.73 -3.34 34.59
CA SER A 5 -13.90 -2.46 34.43
C SER A 5 -13.49 -0.99 34.27
N GLY A 6 -12.69 -0.45 35.18
CA GLY A 6 -12.25 0.96 35.15
C GLY A 6 -11.42 1.34 33.91
N THR A 7 -10.84 0.36 33.20
CA THR A 7 -10.16 0.62 31.92
C THR A 7 -11.18 0.79 30.81
N LEU A 8 -12.21 -0.06 30.75
CA LEU A 8 -13.29 0.04 29.77
C LEU A 8 -14.18 1.26 30.01
N ASP A 9 -14.47 1.60 31.26
CA ASP A 9 -15.30 2.76 31.61
C ASP A 9 -14.65 4.08 31.14
N LYS A 10 -13.32 4.21 31.24
CA LYS A 10 -12.58 5.34 30.64
C LYS A 10 -12.78 5.43 29.13
N TRP A 11 -12.77 4.31 28.41
CA TRP A 11 -13.03 4.30 26.97
C TRP A 11 -14.51 4.59 26.63
N ARG A 12 -15.45 4.11 27.44
CA ARG A 12 -16.88 4.46 27.30
C ARG A 12 -17.10 5.97 27.42
N ASP A 13 -16.46 6.62 28.39
CA ASP A 13 -16.58 8.07 28.59
C ASP A 13 -15.85 8.87 27.49
N TYR A 14 -14.69 8.38 27.02
CA TYR A 14 -14.00 8.95 25.85
C TYR A 14 -14.89 8.93 24.60
N PHE A 15 -15.46 7.78 24.25
CA PHE A 15 -16.34 7.67 23.08
C PHE A 15 -17.68 8.40 23.26
N ARG A 16 -18.24 8.46 24.48
CA ARG A 16 -19.44 9.29 24.76
C ARG A 16 -19.18 10.80 24.61
N THR A 17 -17.93 11.24 24.74
CA THR A 17 -17.53 12.64 24.55
C THR A 17 -17.35 12.99 23.06
N ALA A 18 -17.18 12.01 22.18
CA ALA A 18 -17.19 12.22 20.75
C ALA A 18 -18.64 12.43 20.25
N ASN A 19 -18.82 13.38 19.33
CA ASN A 19 -20.13 13.75 18.78
C ASN A 19 -20.52 12.87 17.57
N SER A 20 -20.28 11.57 17.67
CA SER A 20 -20.46 10.56 16.60
C SER A 20 -20.80 9.22 17.24
N ASP A 21 -21.45 8.31 16.49
CA ASP A 21 -21.76 6.99 17.04
C ASP A 21 -20.50 6.13 17.20
N ILE A 22 -20.55 5.12 18.08
CA ILE A 22 -19.44 4.19 18.29
C ILE A 22 -19.07 3.40 17.03
N PHE A 23 -20.05 3.07 16.17
CA PHE A 23 -19.80 2.40 14.90
C PHE A 23 -19.12 3.35 13.90
N ASP A 24 -19.61 4.59 13.77
CA ASP A 24 -18.95 5.63 12.97
C ASP A 24 -17.47 5.79 13.40
N ILE A 25 -17.22 5.87 14.71
CA ILE A 25 -15.87 6.02 15.27
C ILE A 25 -14.98 4.82 14.94
N ILE A 26 -15.52 3.60 14.92
CA ILE A 26 -14.78 2.40 14.50
C ILE A 26 -14.44 2.47 13.01
N GLU A 27 -15.39 2.86 12.16
CA GLU A 27 -15.16 3.02 10.71
C GLU A 27 -14.13 4.11 10.41
N TYR A 28 -14.27 5.30 11.01
CA TYR A 28 -13.29 6.37 10.88
C TYR A 28 -11.91 5.97 11.44
N ALA A 29 -11.83 5.25 12.56
CA ALA A 29 -10.56 4.77 13.11
C ALA A 29 -9.89 3.73 12.18
N VAL A 30 -10.67 2.86 11.52
CA VAL A 30 -10.17 1.93 10.51
C VAL A 30 -9.65 2.69 9.28
N MET A 31 -10.40 3.67 8.77
CA MET A 31 -9.97 4.48 7.63
C MET A 31 -8.70 5.29 7.94
N VAL A 32 -8.64 5.96 9.09
CA VAL A 32 -7.45 6.71 9.54
C VAL A 32 -6.25 5.79 9.72
N ALA A 33 -6.41 4.62 10.36
CA ALA A 33 -5.32 3.67 10.52
C ALA A 33 -4.80 3.10 9.19
N ALA A 34 -5.69 2.89 8.21
CA ALA A 34 -5.32 2.44 6.86
C ALA A 34 -4.55 3.51 6.07
N VAL A 35 -4.90 4.79 6.21
CA VAL A 35 -4.22 5.91 5.53
C VAL A 35 -2.89 6.26 6.21
N ASP A 36 -2.89 6.45 7.54
CA ASP A 36 -1.73 6.98 8.26
C ASP A 36 -0.71 5.90 8.62
N CYS A 37 -1.14 4.64 8.77
CA CYS A 37 -0.32 3.52 9.26
C CYS A 37 -0.51 2.21 8.46
N PRO A 38 -0.50 2.22 7.12
CA PRO A 38 -0.95 1.09 6.29
C PRO A 38 -0.27 -0.25 6.59
N LYS A 39 1.05 -0.24 6.82
CA LYS A 39 1.83 -1.46 7.14
C LYS A 39 1.49 -2.04 8.51
N GLU A 40 1.33 -1.18 9.52
CA GLU A 40 0.95 -1.64 10.87
C GLU A 40 -0.52 -2.06 10.93
N PHE A 41 -1.39 -1.37 10.20
CA PHE A 41 -2.80 -1.73 10.10
C PHE A 41 -2.95 -3.13 9.47
N LYS A 42 -2.27 -3.42 8.34
CA LYS A 42 -2.22 -4.77 7.75
C LYS A 42 -1.84 -5.84 8.79
N LEU A 43 -0.70 -5.67 9.48
CA LEU A 43 -0.20 -6.63 10.47
C LEU A 43 -1.12 -6.84 11.69
N ARG A 44 -2.01 -5.89 11.99
CA ARG A 44 -2.95 -5.95 13.13
C ARG A 44 -4.38 -6.28 12.71
N ARG A 45 -4.70 -6.21 11.42
CA ARG A 45 -6.04 -6.39 10.84
C ARG A 45 -6.68 -7.71 11.26
N ASP A 46 -5.93 -8.80 11.17
CA ASP A 46 -6.42 -10.14 11.48
C ASP A 46 -6.81 -10.26 12.96
N ARG A 47 -6.06 -9.60 13.85
CA ARG A 47 -6.39 -9.52 15.28
C ARG A 47 -7.62 -8.65 15.55
N ILE A 48 -7.82 -7.58 14.78
CA ILE A 48 -9.02 -6.75 14.87
C ILE A 48 -10.25 -7.55 14.40
N ALA A 49 -10.13 -8.28 13.28
CA ALA A 49 -11.18 -9.17 12.79
C ALA A 49 -11.50 -10.30 13.78
N GLU A 50 -10.48 -10.98 14.32
CA GLU A 50 -10.62 -11.98 15.40
C GLU A 50 -11.43 -11.42 16.57
N MET A 51 -11.13 -10.19 17.01
CA MET A 51 -11.86 -9.53 18.09
C MET A 51 -13.33 -9.25 17.73
N LEU A 52 -13.64 -8.79 16.50
CA LEU A 52 -15.02 -8.55 16.06
C LEU A 52 -15.88 -9.83 16.13
N PHE A 53 -15.34 -10.98 15.73
CA PHE A 53 -16.06 -12.27 15.78
C PHE A 53 -16.03 -12.96 17.16
N THR A 54 -15.03 -12.68 17.99
CA THR A 54 -14.81 -13.36 19.28
C THR A 54 -15.41 -12.62 20.48
N CYS A 55 -15.72 -11.33 20.36
CA CYS A 55 -16.35 -10.50 21.40
C CYS A 55 -17.77 -10.97 21.77
N LYS A 56 -17.86 -12.06 22.55
CA LYS A 56 -19.11 -12.61 23.07
C LYS A 56 -19.53 -11.88 24.35
N VAL A 57 -20.65 -11.18 24.28
CA VAL A 57 -21.30 -10.58 25.44
C VAL A 57 -21.93 -11.69 26.29
N THR A 58 -21.31 -12.05 27.40
CA THR A 58 -21.91 -12.94 28.40
C THR A 58 -22.92 -12.17 29.24
N MET A 59 -24.19 -12.15 28.81
CA MET A 59 -25.28 -11.62 29.62
C MET A 59 -25.67 -12.65 30.70
N CYS A 60 -25.52 -12.27 31.97
CA CYS A 60 -26.14 -12.98 33.09
C CYS A 60 -27.60 -12.54 33.23
N PHE A 61 -28.55 -13.43 32.95
CA PHE A 61 -29.98 -13.18 33.19
C PHE A 61 -30.28 -13.13 34.70
N GLY A 62 -29.99 -11.99 35.33
CA GLY A 62 -30.21 -11.76 36.76
C GLY A 62 -29.37 -10.64 37.40
N CYS A 63 -28.32 -10.15 36.73
CA CYS A 63 -27.48 -9.06 37.23
C CYS A 63 -27.24 -7.98 36.16
N GLU A 64 -27.42 -6.72 36.52
CA GLU A 64 -27.20 -5.53 35.67
C GLU A 64 -25.71 -5.21 35.52
N LYS A 65 -24.90 -6.22 35.16
CA LYS A 65 -23.47 -6.08 34.88
C LYS A 65 -23.10 -6.86 33.63
N VAL A 66 -22.73 -6.12 32.59
CA VAL A 66 -22.24 -6.67 31.32
C VAL A 66 -20.71 -6.73 31.40
N ASP A 67 -20.18 -7.91 31.72
CA ASP A 67 -18.73 -8.17 31.65
C ASP A 67 -18.37 -8.81 30.30
N LEU A 68 -17.29 -8.32 29.70
CA LEU A 68 -16.68 -8.91 28.51
C LEU A 68 -15.79 -10.07 28.93
N ALA A 69 -16.18 -11.30 28.56
CA ALA A 69 -15.37 -12.49 28.77
C ALA A 69 -14.17 -12.52 27.79
N VAL A 70 -13.17 -11.68 28.03
CA VAL A 70 -11.87 -11.75 27.34
C VAL A 70 -11.03 -12.85 27.99
N PRO A 71 -10.49 -13.83 27.24
CA PRO A 71 -9.54 -14.79 27.78
C PRO A 71 -8.24 -14.08 28.19
N ILE A 72 -8.06 -13.86 29.49
CA ILE A 72 -6.80 -13.33 30.03
C ILE A 72 -5.81 -14.49 30.12
N ALA A 73 -4.74 -14.43 29.33
CA ALA A 73 -3.56 -15.24 29.57
C ALA A 73 -2.99 -14.89 30.96
N SER A 74 -2.90 -15.90 31.82
CA SER A 74 -2.45 -15.81 33.22
C SER A 74 -1.09 -15.15 33.38
N ASN A 75 -0.96 -14.25 34.37
CA ASN A 75 0.27 -13.95 35.12
C ASN A 75 -0.07 -13.23 36.45
N ASP A 76 0.82 -13.33 37.43
CA ASP A 76 0.51 -13.19 38.87
C ASP A 76 0.64 -11.78 39.50
N ASP A 77 0.20 -11.73 40.77
CA ASP A 77 0.73 -10.95 41.91
C ASP A 77 0.10 -9.60 42.33
N GLU A 78 0.22 -9.36 43.64
CA GLU A 78 -0.50 -8.41 44.50
C GLU A 78 0.13 -7.00 44.56
N GLY A 79 -0.66 -5.95 44.88
CA GLY A 79 -0.14 -4.57 44.84
C GLY A 79 -1.08 -3.44 45.30
N LYS A 80 -1.68 -3.60 46.48
CA LYS A 80 -2.32 -2.60 47.37
C LYS A 80 -1.92 -1.12 47.22
N ILE A 81 -2.92 -0.20 47.17
CA ILE A 81 -2.99 1.08 47.92
C ILE A 81 -4.42 1.66 47.86
N LYS A 82 -4.80 2.48 48.86
CA LYS A 82 -6.17 2.99 49.13
C LYS A 82 -6.34 4.48 48.78
N SER A 83 -7.58 4.87 48.48
CA SER A 83 -8.34 6.09 48.88
C SER A 83 -9.69 6.02 48.13
N LYS A 84 -10.87 5.88 48.74
CA LYS A 84 -11.61 6.76 49.66
C LYS A 84 -11.87 8.15 49.05
N ASP A 85 -13.10 8.38 48.61
CA ASP A 85 -13.98 9.44 49.13
C ASP A 85 -15.43 9.25 48.67
N GLU A 86 -16.35 9.96 49.33
CA GLU A 86 -17.80 9.77 49.30
C GLU A 86 -18.56 10.81 48.45
N PHE A 87 -19.87 10.58 48.30
CA PHE A 87 -20.94 11.57 48.07
C PHE A 87 -21.34 11.91 46.61
N GLY A 88 -22.66 11.91 46.35
CA GLY A 88 -23.23 12.38 45.07
C GLY A 88 -24.53 11.70 44.62
N VAL A 89 -25.60 11.73 45.43
CA VAL A 89 -26.93 11.21 45.03
C VAL A 89 -27.72 12.24 44.20
N SER A 90 -28.23 11.86 43.02
CA SER A 90 -29.43 12.40 42.31
C SER A 90 -29.71 11.49 41.08
N LYS A 91 -30.66 10.54 41.07
CA LYS A 91 -32.14 10.62 40.97
C LYS A 91 -32.73 11.31 39.73
N GLU A 92 -33.42 10.50 38.91
CA GLU A 92 -34.67 10.79 38.17
C GLU A 92 -34.60 11.85 37.01
N SER A 93 -35.29 11.73 35.84
CA SER A 93 -36.29 10.76 35.37
C SER A 93 -36.43 10.68 33.84
N LYS A 94 -36.79 9.48 33.39
CA LYS A 94 -37.51 9.06 32.17
C LYS A 94 -38.35 10.12 31.41
N ALA A 95 -38.14 10.25 30.09
CA ALA A 95 -39.11 10.77 29.11
C ALA A 95 -38.91 10.11 27.72
N ASN A 96 -40.00 9.86 26.99
CA ASN A 96 -40.00 9.22 25.66
C ASN A 96 -40.38 10.22 24.55
N SER A 97 -39.71 10.18 23.40
CA SER A 97 -40.26 10.54 22.07
C SER A 97 -39.33 9.94 21.00
N ARG A 98 -39.72 8.85 20.33
CA ARG A 98 -40.48 8.79 19.07
C ARG A 98 -39.69 9.31 17.86
N ILE A 99 -39.45 8.37 16.95
CA ILE A 99 -38.74 8.46 15.66
C ILE A 99 -39.38 9.50 14.73
N ASP A 100 -38.56 10.20 13.97
CA ASP A 100 -38.89 10.59 12.59
C ASP A 100 -37.71 10.25 11.66
N HIS A 101 -38.02 9.68 10.51
CA HIS A 101 -37.06 9.36 9.44
C HIS A 101 -36.85 10.61 8.59
N HIS A 102 -35.59 10.94 8.27
CA HIS A 102 -35.32 11.76 7.09
C HIS A 102 -34.15 11.15 6.32
N ASP A 103 -34.50 10.40 5.28
CA ASP A 103 -33.55 9.92 4.29
C ASP A 103 -32.88 11.13 3.63
N VAL A 104 -31.56 11.20 3.73
CA VAL A 104 -30.73 12.10 2.92
C VAL A 104 -29.89 11.20 2.04
N GLU A 105 -30.39 10.99 0.83
CA GLU A 105 -29.75 10.23 -0.24
C GLU A 105 -28.47 10.93 -0.69
N MET A 106 -27.39 10.74 0.07
CA MET A 106 -26.07 11.16 -0.36
C MET A 106 -25.60 10.19 -1.44
N ASN A 107 -25.60 10.68 -2.68
CA ASN A 107 -25.00 10.04 -3.84
C ASN A 107 -23.50 9.81 -3.59
N VAL A 108 -23.16 8.71 -2.92
CA VAL A 108 -21.79 8.20 -2.86
C VAL A 108 -21.47 7.72 -4.26
N ASN A 109 -20.59 8.46 -4.94
CA ASN A 109 -20.05 8.07 -6.25
C ASN A 109 -19.72 6.58 -6.22
N GLN A 110 -20.23 5.86 -7.22
CA GLN A 110 -20.17 4.40 -7.31
C GLN A 110 -18.73 3.93 -7.48
N VAL A 111 -17.99 3.86 -6.37
CA VAL A 111 -16.78 3.07 -6.24
C VAL A 111 -17.18 1.65 -6.62
N SER A 112 -16.52 1.10 -7.63
CA SER A 112 -16.77 -0.25 -8.12
C SER A 112 -16.80 -1.22 -6.94
N ASN A 113 -17.84 -2.06 -6.89
CA ASN A 113 -18.17 -2.91 -5.74
C ASN A 113 -17.18 -4.08 -5.63
N TYR A 114 -15.93 -3.75 -5.29
CA TYR A 114 -14.82 -4.68 -5.07
C TYR A 114 -15.20 -5.59 -3.90
N SER A 115 -15.34 -6.87 -4.19
CA SER A 115 -15.59 -7.85 -3.15
C SER A 115 -14.40 -7.93 -2.21
N TYR A 116 -14.65 -8.11 -0.91
CA TYR A 116 -13.58 -8.32 0.09
C TYR A 116 -12.59 -9.40 -0.36
N GLY A 117 -13.08 -10.53 -0.89
CA GLY A 117 -12.21 -11.62 -1.37
C GLY A 117 -11.43 -11.29 -2.65
N GLU A 118 -11.90 -10.34 -3.46
CA GLU A 118 -11.19 -9.86 -4.65
C GLU A 118 -10.07 -8.90 -4.27
N ALA A 119 -10.34 -7.99 -3.31
CA ALA A 119 -9.31 -7.12 -2.74
C ALA A 119 -8.24 -7.91 -1.97
N GLU A 120 -8.61 -8.98 -1.26
CA GLU A 120 -7.64 -9.86 -0.59
C GLU A 120 -6.76 -10.62 -1.58
N ALA A 121 -7.34 -11.22 -2.62
CA ALA A 121 -6.59 -11.95 -3.65
C ALA A 121 -5.53 -11.06 -4.33
N LEU A 122 -5.90 -9.83 -4.69
CA LEU A 122 -4.95 -8.85 -5.26
C LEU A 122 -3.84 -8.45 -4.28
N THR A 123 -4.10 -8.45 -2.97
CA THR A 123 -3.03 -8.21 -1.98
C THR A 123 -2.12 -9.41 -1.76
N GLU A 124 -2.64 -10.64 -1.86
CA GLU A 124 -1.83 -11.86 -1.80
C GLU A 124 -0.89 -11.94 -3.01
N GLU A 125 -1.40 -11.73 -4.22
CA GLU A 125 -0.61 -11.67 -5.47
C GLU A 125 0.53 -10.63 -5.41
N MET A 126 0.25 -9.42 -4.92
CA MET A 126 1.27 -8.36 -4.76
C MET A 126 2.32 -8.69 -3.69
N GLU A 127 1.94 -9.39 -2.61
CA GLU A 127 2.88 -9.81 -1.56
C GLU A 127 3.74 -10.99 -2.02
N GLU A 128 3.18 -11.92 -2.82
CA GLU A 128 3.93 -12.96 -3.52
C GLU A 128 4.95 -12.39 -4.52
N GLU A 129 4.57 -11.43 -5.37
CA GLU A 129 5.51 -10.79 -6.31
C GLU A 129 6.63 -10.06 -5.55
N THR A 130 6.30 -9.38 -4.44
CA THR A 130 7.32 -8.73 -3.58
C THR A 130 8.29 -9.76 -2.98
N GLN A 131 7.81 -10.92 -2.55
CA GLN A 131 8.65 -12.01 -2.05
C GLN A 131 9.54 -12.61 -3.15
N ILE A 132 8.99 -12.82 -4.35
CA ILE A 132 9.71 -13.29 -5.54
C ILE A 132 10.85 -12.33 -5.88
N PHE A 133 10.55 -11.02 -5.99
CA PHE A 133 11.55 -9.99 -6.29
C PHE A 133 12.68 -9.97 -5.26
N GLY A 134 12.34 -10.01 -3.96
CA GLY A 134 13.32 -10.03 -2.88
C GLY A 134 14.22 -11.26 -2.88
N GLU A 135 13.69 -12.44 -3.22
CA GLU A 135 14.49 -13.67 -3.34
C GLU A 135 15.37 -13.66 -4.59
N VAL A 136 14.89 -13.17 -5.73
CA VAL A 136 15.72 -13.01 -6.95
C VAL A 136 16.91 -12.09 -6.69
N MET A 137 16.72 -11.00 -5.94
CA MET A 137 17.83 -10.10 -5.55
C MET A 137 18.85 -10.82 -4.65
N ARG A 138 18.42 -11.61 -3.67
CA ARG A 138 19.35 -12.43 -2.84
C ARG A 138 20.14 -13.42 -3.69
N ILE A 139 19.48 -14.12 -4.62
CA ILE A 139 20.14 -15.05 -5.55
C ILE A 139 21.14 -14.30 -6.44
N LYS A 140 20.76 -13.12 -6.96
CA LYS A 140 21.62 -12.27 -7.78
C LYS A 140 22.91 -11.90 -7.05
N ASP A 141 22.79 -11.48 -5.79
CA ASP A 141 23.94 -11.11 -4.97
C ASP A 141 24.88 -12.31 -4.76
N VAL A 142 24.36 -13.53 -4.53
CA VAL A 142 25.19 -14.75 -4.45
C VAL A 142 25.90 -15.05 -5.76
N ILE A 143 25.24 -14.86 -6.91
CA ILE A 143 25.85 -15.09 -8.24
C ILE A 143 26.92 -14.05 -8.58
N ASP A 144 26.69 -12.77 -8.28
CA ASP A 144 27.62 -11.68 -8.54
C ASP A 144 28.84 -11.74 -7.59
N ASN A 145 28.65 -12.26 -6.38
CA ASN A 145 29.72 -12.59 -5.44
C ASN A 145 30.46 -13.87 -5.89
N ASN A 146 31.44 -13.70 -6.79
CA ASN A 146 32.32 -14.72 -7.41
C ASN A 146 33.09 -15.68 -6.47
N GLN A 147 32.77 -15.73 -5.17
CA GLN A 147 33.28 -16.67 -4.17
C GLN A 147 32.37 -17.90 -3.97
N ALA A 148 31.11 -17.84 -4.45
CA ALA A 148 30.14 -18.92 -4.29
C ALA A 148 30.60 -20.24 -4.93
N GLU A 149 30.33 -21.37 -4.25
CA GLU A 149 30.74 -22.67 -4.74
C GLU A 149 29.88 -23.16 -5.93
N SER A 150 30.40 -24.11 -6.70
CA SER A 150 29.66 -24.69 -7.84
C SER A 150 28.32 -25.33 -7.45
N ALA A 151 28.19 -25.83 -6.22
CA ALA A 151 26.95 -26.39 -5.70
C ALA A 151 25.95 -25.29 -5.30
N GLU A 152 26.41 -24.25 -4.60
CA GLU A 152 25.60 -23.09 -4.22
C GLU A 152 25.06 -22.35 -5.46
N LEU A 153 25.91 -22.10 -6.46
CA LEU A 153 25.50 -21.53 -7.75
C LEU A 153 24.47 -22.43 -8.48
N PHE A 154 24.59 -23.75 -8.36
CA PHE A 154 23.61 -24.68 -8.95
C PHE A 154 22.25 -24.58 -8.24
N GLU A 155 22.23 -24.57 -6.91
CA GLU A 155 21.00 -24.40 -6.12
C GLU A 155 20.34 -23.02 -6.38
N CYS A 156 21.13 -21.96 -6.48
CA CYS A 156 20.67 -20.62 -6.89
C CYS A 156 19.95 -20.66 -8.26
N LEU A 157 20.56 -21.28 -9.27
CA LEU A 157 19.95 -21.44 -10.59
C LEU A 157 18.71 -22.35 -10.54
N ARG A 158 18.75 -23.43 -9.76
CA ARG A 158 17.62 -24.35 -9.60
C ARG A 158 16.42 -23.67 -8.96
N ARG A 159 16.67 -22.77 -8.01
CA ARG A 159 15.66 -21.93 -7.36
C ARG A 159 15.03 -20.95 -8.34
N LEU A 160 15.84 -20.25 -9.14
CA LEU A 160 15.36 -19.39 -10.23
C LEU A 160 14.49 -20.13 -11.25
N GLN A 161 14.75 -21.42 -11.50
CA GLN A 161 13.94 -22.25 -12.40
C GLN A 161 12.59 -22.66 -11.81
N LEU A 162 12.49 -22.76 -10.49
CA LEU A 162 11.27 -23.20 -9.79
C LEU A 162 10.35 -22.03 -9.40
N MET A 163 10.84 -20.79 -9.52
CA MET A 163 10.06 -19.57 -9.28
C MET A 163 9.37 -19.10 -10.56
N ALA A 164 8.11 -18.66 -10.45
CA ALA A 164 7.41 -17.99 -11.54
C ALA A 164 7.94 -16.54 -11.68
N LEU A 165 8.83 -16.30 -12.63
CA LEU A 165 9.44 -14.99 -12.85
C LEU A 165 8.68 -14.20 -13.92
N SER A 166 8.15 -13.02 -13.55
CA SER A 166 7.57 -12.06 -14.49
C SER A 166 8.64 -11.38 -15.36
N VAL A 167 8.25 -10.90 -16.55
CA VAL A 167 9.16 -10.14 -17.44
C VAL A 167 9.62 -8.85 -16.76
N GLU A 168 8.73 -8.25 -15.97
CA GLU A 168 8.94 -7.12 -15.08
C GLU A 168 10.03 -7.45 -14.05
N THR A 169 9.94 -8.58 -13.35
CA THR A 169 10.97 -9.04 -12.39
C THR A 169 12.33 -9.27 -13.06
N LEU A 170 12.35 -9.95 -14.22
CA LEU A 170 13.59 -10.21 -14.97
C LEU A 170 14.27 -8.90 -15.42
N LYS A 171 13.48 -7.92 -15.83
CA LYS A 171 13.95 -6.59 -16.27
C LYS A 171 14.41 -5.73 -15.10
N ALA A 172 13.66 -5.70 -14.00
CA ALA A 172 13.93 -4.83 -12.85
C ALA A 172 15.10 -5.32 -11.99
N THR A 173 15.29 -6.64 -11.85
CA THR A 173 16.43 -7.23 -11.12
C THR A 173 17.70 -7.33 -11.97
N GLU A 174 17.56 -7.30 -13.30
CA GLU A 174 18.62 -7.57 -14.28
C GLU A 174 19.32 -8.94 -14.11
N ILE A 175 18.70 -9.91 -13.41
CA ILE A 175 19.26 -11.24 -13.09
C ILE A 175 19.78 -11.99 -14.33
N GLY A 176 19.19 -11.73 -15.51
CA GLY A 176 19.67 -12.25 -16.79
C GLY A 176 21.13 -11.92 -17.12
N LYS A 177 21.66 -10.78 -16.66
CA LYS A 177 23.07 -10.41 -16.83
C LYS A 177 23.98 -11.30 -15.98
N SER A 178 23.65 -11.46 -14.70
CA SER A 178 24.35 -12.30 -13.73
C SER A 178 24.36 -13.76 -14.17
N VAL A 179 23.20 -14.33 -14.52
CA VAL A 179 23.09 -15.73 -15.00
C VAL A 179 23.79 -15.93 -16.35
N ASN A 180 23.79 -14.95 -17.25
CA ASN A 180 24.51 -15.06 -18.52
C ASN A 180 26.04 -15.21 -18.33
N SER A 181 26.62 -14.72 -17.23
CA SER A 181 28.04 -14.97 -16.90
C SER A 181 28.32 -16.47 -16.67
N LEU A 182 27.37 -17.18 -16.05
CA LEU A 182 27.49 -18.61 -15.70
C LEU A 182 27.40 -19.55 -16.91
N ARG A 183 26.99 -19.07 -18.09
CA ARG A 183 26.94 -19.86 -19.35
C ARG A 183 28.31 -20.36 -19.85
N LYS A 184 29.40 -19.89 -19.23
CA LYS A 184 30.79 -20.34 -19.44
C LYS A 184 31.43 -20.98 -18.20
N HIS A 185 30.69 -21.16 -17.10
CA HIS A 185 31.20 -21.66 -15.82
C HIS A 185 31.86 -23.05 -15.92
N ASN A 186 32.74 -23.38 -14.97
CA ASN A 186 33.54 -24.61 -15.00
C ASN A 186 32.70 -25.88 -14.79
N SER A 187 31.76 -25.86 -13.85
CA SER A 187 30.79 -26.96 -13.66
C SER A 187 29.88 -27.08 -14.88
N LYS A 188 29.72 -28.31 -15.39
CA LYS A 188 28.85 -28.62 -16.53
C LYS A 188 27.38 -28.36 -16.22
N ASP A 189 26.94 -28.68 -15.01
CA ASP A 189 25.54 -28.64 -14.62
C ASP A 189 25.07 -27.19 -14.41
N VAL A 190 25.87 -26.37 -13.71
CA VAL A 190 25.69 -24.91 -13.62
C VAL A 190 25.63 -24.28 -15.01
N ARG A 191 26.57 -24.65 -15.89
CA ARG A 191 26.65 -24.13 -17.25
C ARG A 191 25.46 -24.53 -18.12
N HIS A 192 24.95 -25.75 -17.95
CA HIS A 192 23.77 -26.23 -18.68
C HIS A 192 22.52 -25.51 -18.21
N LEU A 193 22.27 -25.49 -16.90
CA LEU A 193 21.09 -24.87 -16.31
C LEU A 193 21.03 -23.35 -16.57
N ALA A 194 22.17 -22.66 -16.51
CA ALA A 194 22.26 -21.24 -16.87
C ALA A 194 22.01 -20.95 -18.37
N ARG A 195 22.15 -21.94 -19.26
CA ARG A 195 21.77 -21.81 -20.68
C ARG A 195 20.27 -22.01 -20.84
N THR A 196 19.75 -23.10 -20.28
CA THR A 196 18.32 -23.42 -20.26
C THR A 196 17.50 -22.24 -19.73
N LEU A 197 17.84 -21.68 -18.56
CA LEU A 197 17.16 -20.49 -18.02
C LEU A 197 17.19 -19.28 -18.97
N ILE A 198 18.32 -19.02 -19.64
CA ILE A 198 18.46 -17.90 -20.58
C ILE A 198 17.73 -18.18 -21.91
N GLU A 199 17.47 -19.44 -22.24
CA GLU A 199 16.63 -19.85 -23.36
C GLU A 199 15.14 -19.76 -22.99
N ASP A 200 14.73 -20.27 -21.82
CA ASP A 200 13.36 -20.19 -21.29
C ASP A 200 12.89 -18.72 -21.12
N TRP A 201 13.74 -17.87 -20.51
CA TRP A 201 13.45 -16.44 -20.32
C TRP A 201 13.36 -15.65 -21.63
N LYS A 202 14.04 -16.08 -22.70
CA LYS A 202 13.87 -15.45 -24.02
C LYS A 202 12.50 -15.76 -24.60
N VAL A 203 12.03 -17.00 -24.48
CA VAL A 203 10.70 -17.40 -24.94
C VAL A 203 9.62 -16.60 -24.20
N LEU A 204 9.73 -16.49 -22.87
CA LEU A 204 8.83 -15.65 -22.05
C LEU A 204 8.80 -14.18 -22.50
N VAL A 205 9.98 -13.57 -22.75
CA VAL A 205 10.06 -12.18 -23.21
C VAL A 205 9.52 -12.02 -24.64
N GLU A 206 9.78 -12.97 -25.54
CA GLU A 206 9.27 -12.95 -26.92
C GLU A 206 7.73 -13.10 -26.96
N GLU A 207 7.18 -14.01 -26.15
CA GLU A 207 5.73 -14.19 -26.00
C GLU A 207 5.06 -12.92 -25.44
N TRP A 208 5.63 -12.31 -24.40
CA TRP A 208 5.15 -11.04 -23.82
C TRP A 208 5.17 -9.91 -24.85
N VAL A 209 6.27 -9.74 -25.62
CA VAL A 209 6.37 -8.72 -26.68
C VAL A 209 5.30 -8.94 -27.76
N ASN A 210 5.10 -10.19 -28.20
CA ASN A 210 4.11 -10.54 -29.21
C ASN A 210 2.67 -10.29 -28.71
N ALA A 211 2.37 -10.63 -27.45
CA ALA A 211 1.09 -10.33 -26.82
C ALA A 211 0.84 -8.81 -26.75
N THR A 212 1.80 -8.03 -26.25
CA THR A 212 1.70 -6.56 -26.17
C THR A 212 1.48 -5.93 -27.56
N ALA A 213 2.17 -6.42 -28.59
CA ALA A 213 1.98 -5.96 -29.97
C ALA A 213 0.57 -6.28 -30.52
N ALA A 214 -0.01 -7.42 -30.15
CA ALA A 214 -1.38 -7.78 -30.55
C ALA A 214 -2.46 -6.90 -29.90
N PHE A 215 -2.21 -6.38 -28.69
CA PHE A 215 -3.07 -5.38 -28.06
C PHE A 215 -2.96 -4.01 -28.75
N ALA A 216 -1.73 -3.55 -29.04
CA ALA A 216 -1.51 -2.29 -29.75
C ALA A 216 -2.03 -2.30 -31.21
N GLY A 217 -2.11 -3.47 -31.85
CA GLY A 217 -2.55 -3.62 -33.24
C GLY A 217 -4.07 -3.68 -33.46
N ASN A 218 -4.90 -3.65 -32.41
CA ASN A 218 -6.36 -3.79 -32.51
C ASN A 218 -7.17 -2.52 -32.21
N GLU A 219 -6.51 -1.42 -31.84
CA GLU A 219 -7.19 -0.14 -31.56
C GLU A 219 -7.65 0.52 -32.88
N SER A 220 -8.81 0.08 -33.37
CA SER A 220 -9.46 0.64 -34.55
C SER A 220 -9.92 2.07 -34.29
N THR A 221 -9.15 3.01 -34.84
CA THR A 221 -9.36 4.46 -34.97
C THR A 221 -10.83 4.92 -34.94
N PRO A 222 -11.23 5.80 -34.01
CA PRO A 222 -12.46 6.59 -34.14
C PRO A 222 -12.20 7.81 -35.04
N GLU A 223 -12.00 7.58 -36.33
CA GLU A 223 -11.90 8.66 -37.33
C GLU A 223 -13.31 9.13 -37.72
N SER A 224 -13.77 10.28 -37.20
CA SER A 224 -14.70 11.20 -37.89
C SER A 224 -15.09 12.40 -37.02
N MET A 225 -14.38 13.53 -37.18
CA MET A 225 -14.97 14.88 -37.26
C MET A 225 -14.13 15.80 -38.16
N LYS A 226 -14.26 15.58 -39.47
CA LYS A 226 -14.07 16.51 -40.61
C LYS A 226 -13.01 17.62 -40.49
N ALA A 227 -11.95 17.48 -41.29
CA ALA A 227 -11.22 18.63 -41.83
C ALA A 227 -12.08 19.36 -42.89
N SER A 228 -12.07 20.70 -42.87
CA SER A 228 -12.42 21.57 -44.01
C SER A 228 -12.27 23.06 -43.65
N VAL A 229 -11.09 23.64 -43.92
CA VAL A 229 -10.93 24.87 -44.72
C VAL A 229 -9.57 24.76 -45.40
N VAL A 230 -9.55 24.93 -46.72
CA VAL A 230 -8.36 25.10 -47.56
C VAL A 230 -8.15 26.60 -47.76
N ASP A 231 -6.92 27.07 -47.64
CA ASP A 231 -6.30 28.19 -48.39
C ASP A 231 -4.94 28.51 -47.73
N GLN A 232 -3.88 28.93 -48.42
CA GLN A 232 -3.42 28.71 -49.80
C GLN A 232 -1.90 29.00 -49.76
N ASP A 233 -1.09 28.34 -50.59
CA ASP A 233 0.39 28.37 -50.45
C ASP A 233 1.00 29.76 -50.71
N GLU A 234 1.98 30.19 -49.90
CA GLU A 234 3.13 31.00 -50.39
C GLU A 234 4.38 30.90 -49.47
N GLU A 235 5.53 30.74 -50.15
CA GLU A 235 6.93 31.07 -49.83
C GLU A 235 7.50 31.20 -48.37
N GLY A 236 8.51 30.36 -48.08
CA GLY A 236 9.90 30.86 -48.08
C GLY A 236 10.63 31.30 -46.79
N LEU A 237 11.27 30.32 -46.10
CA LEU A 237 12.50 30.50 -45.26
C LEU A 237 12.37 31.36 -43.96
N PRO A 238 13.44 31.54 -43.15
CA PRO A 238 14.05 30.52 -42.28
C PRO A 238 14.06 30.94 -40.79
N SER A 239 14.55 30.06 -39.90
CA SER A 239 14.64 30.30 -38.45
C SER A 239 15.47 31.55 -38.06
N PRO A 240 15.07 32.33 -37.04
CA PRO A 240 15.84 33.49 -36.56
C PRO A 240 17.05 33.07 -35.70
N PRO A 241 18.16 33.84 -35.73
CA PRO A 241 19.37 33.55 -34.96
C PRO A 241 19.32 34.11 -33.52
N LEU A 242 20.22 33.62 -32.65
CA LEU A 242 20.64 34.33 -31.45
C LEU A 242 21.58 35.48 -31.81
N ASP A 243 21.40 36.64 -31.19
CA ASP A 243 22.44 37.67 -31.08
C ASP A 243 22.62 38.09 -29.62
N ASP A 244 23.80 37.81 -29.08
CA ASP A 244 24.33 38.46 -27.87
C ASP A 244 24.70 39.91 -28.21
N LEU A 245 24.20 40.89 -27.47
CA LEU A 245 24.83 42.21 -27.45
C LEU A 245 24.72 42.90 -26.08
N ALA A 246 25.81 42.80 -25.34
CA ALA A 246 26.07 43.60 -24.16
C ALA A 246 26.45 45.04 -24.54
N PHE A 247 26.37 45.95 -23.56
CA PHE A 247 26.85 47.34 -23.60
C PHE A 247 26.15 48.29 -24.58
N PHE A 248 25.54 49.36 -24.04
CA PHE A 248 26.28 50.60 -23.82
C PHE A 248 25.77 51.36 -22.59
N SER A 249 26.70 51.78 -21.74
CA SER A 249 26.52 52.78 -20.67
C SER A 249 26.13 54.15 -21.27
N ALA A 250 25.59 55.15 -20.57
CA ALA A 250 25.99 55.69 -19.26
C ALA A 250 25.10 56.89 -18.85
N GLN A 251 25.18 57.28 -17.55
CA GLN A 251 25.06 58.66 -17.03
C GLN A 251 23.72 59.44 -17.20
N THR A 252 23.27 60.35 -16.33
CA THR A 252 23.66 60.83 -14.97
C THR A 252 22.44 60.68 -14.00
N THR A 253 22.28 61.23 -12.78
CA THR A 253 23.01 62.21 -11.93
C THR A 253 22.66 62.02 -10.42
N SER A 254 23.47 62.62 -9.54
CA SER A 254 23.14 63.48 -8.35
C SER A 254 21.69 63.52 -7.81
N ILE A 255 21.39 63.65 -6.51
CA ILE A 255 22.02 64.50 -5.46
C ILE A 255 21.89 63.86 -4.05
N GLU A 256 22.95 64.04 -3.25
CA GLU A 256 23.09 64.26 -1.78
C GLU A 256 21.85 64.68 -0.93
N LEU A 257 21.83 64.71 0.42
CA LEU A 257 22.80 64.47 1.52
C LEU A 257 22.04 64.26 2.85
N SER A 258 22.67 63.58 3.83
CA SER A 258 22.99 64.11 5.17
C SER A 258 22.85 63.08 6.32
N GLN A 259 23.95 62.97 7.07
CA GLN A 259 24.05 62.47 8.45
C GLN A 259 23.21 63.35 9.41
N VAL A 260 22.94 62.98 10.68
CA VAL A 260 23.77 62.26 11.67
C VAL A 260 22.99 61.18 12.42
#